data_AF-A0A1D2R174-F1
#
_entry.id   AF-A0A1D2R174-F1
#
_cell.length_a   1.000
_cell.length_b   1.000
_cell.length_c   1.000
_cell.angle_alpha   90.00
_cell.angle_beta   90.00
_cell.angle_gamma   90.00
#
_symmetry.space_group_name_H-M   'P 1'
#
loop_
_entity.id
_entity.type
_entity.pdbx_description
1 polymer ?
#
loop_
_entity_poly.entity_id
_entity_poly.type
_entity_poly.pdbx_seq_one_letter_code
_entity_poly.pdbx_strand_id
1 'polypeptide(L)'
;MEEKSRIIHITIRNTANDQTYKLKVPGKINADTVLQQLRSRVRIPETYVLSFGGNVIDGDTPLEDGGIGEGDLLKLIPNPEGGGNQKHSPTLPRGLWESRLRYEYDALTEISRKEPVSFMANNEMTDYIITFNGMGLVRDDEGNITEHHEHTIEVNLHRRFPYAGGLWVRWVSPENIYHPNLDPPDICIDLINRWRPVSSLKDVIDGIRWLLRHPNPDDPYEGKEDVAGWYKANWDRIKKEDIVIIEEEQDEIVIEGIMEGNGTNT
;
A
#
# COMPACT_ATOMS: atom_id res chain seq x y z
N MET A 1 -33.58 -8.78 -13.60
CA MET A 1 -34.08 -8.87 -12.21
C MET A 1 -33.03 -8.16 -11.38
N GLU A 2 -33.31 -6.94 -10.93
CA GLU A 2 -32.33 -6.12 -10.19
C GLU A 2 -32.08 -6.78 -8.83
N GLU A 3 -30.86 -7.27 -8.63
CA GLU A 3 -30.43 -7.84 -7.37
C GLU A 3 -30.43 -6.74 -6.31
N LYS A 4 -31.36 -6.81 -5.34
CA LYS A 4 -31.44 -5.83 -4.26
C LYS A 4 -30.11 -5.83 -3.51
N SER A 5 -29.34 -4.76 -3.67
CA SER A 5 -28.08 -4.59 -2.97
C SER A 5 -28.29 -4.66 -1.45
N ARG A 6 -27.47 -5.47 -0.78
CA ARG A 6 -27.48 -5.60 0.67
C ARG A 6 -27.25 -4.23 1.29
N ILE A 7 -28.04 -3.88 2.30
CA ILE A 7 -27.85 -2.64 3.04
C ILE A 7 -26.85 -2.90 4.18
N ILE A 8 -25.88 -2.01 4.34
CA ILE A 8 -24.88 -2.02 5.40
C ILE A 8 -24.96 -0.75 6.25
N HIS A 9 -24.53 -0.84 7.51
CA HIS A 9 -24.31 0.30 8.39
C HIS A 9 -22.83 0.63 8.46
N ILE A 10 -22.48 1.89 8.20
CA ILE A 10 -21.10 2.38 8.29
C ILE A 10 -21.02 3.53 9.28
N THR A 11 -19.86 3.67 9.90
CA THR A 11 -19.51 4.80 10.77
C THR A 11 -18.43 5.63 10.10
N ILE A 12 -18.58 6.95 10.07
CA ILE A 12 -17.62 7.88 9.49
C ILE A 12 -17.17 8.85 10.58
N ARG A 13 -15.90 8.84 10.97
CA ARG A 13 -15.33 9.79 11.94
C ARG A 13 -14.54 10.88 11.22
N ASN A 14 -14.94 12.13 11.40
CA ASN A 14 -14.18 13.29 10.95
C ASN A 14 -12.97 13.49 11.86
N THR A 15 -11.78 13.39 11.29
CA THR A 15 -10.51 13.51 12.01
C THR A 15 -10.20 14.94 12.44
N ALA A 16 -10.77 15.95 11.77
CA ALA A 16 -10.49 17.35 12.07
C ALA A 16 -11.25 17.88 13.31
N ASN A 17 -12.36 17.23 13.69
CA ASN A 17 -13.22 17.72 14.75
C ASN A 17 -13.88 16.62 15.60
N ASP A 18 -13.44 15.37 15.44
CA ASP A 18 -13.92 14.17 16.13
C ASP A 18 -15.43 13.87 16.00
N GLN A 19 -16.14 14.55 15.11
CA GLN A 19 -17.55 14.26 14.86
C GLN A 19 -17.70 12.91 14.17
N THR A 20 -18.68 12.12 14.62
CA THR A 20 -18.95 10.79 14.09
C THR A 20 -20.35 10.73 13.48
N TYR A 21 -20.44 10.19 12.27
CA TYR A 21 -21.66 10.03 11.50
C TYR A 21 -21.95 8.55 11.29
N LYS A 22 -23.18 8.11 11.51
CA LYS A 22 -23.61 6.74 11.23
C LYS A 22 -24.58 6.75 10.05
N LEU A 23 -24.27 5.99 9.01
CA LEU A 23 -25.08 5.93 7.79
C LEU A 23 -25.52 4.49 7.52
N LYS A 24 -26.67 4.38 6.88
CA LYS A 24 -27.21 3.13 6.36
C LYS A 24 -27.25 3.25 4.83
N VAL A 25 -26.44 2.47 4.13
CA VAL A 25 -26.20 2.60 2.68
C VAL A 25 -26.22 1.23 2.00
N PRO A 26 -26.52 1.13 0.70
CA PRO A 26 -26.27 -0.10 -0.06
C PRO A 26 -24.77 -0.45 -0.06
N GLY A 27 -24.39 -1.73 0.04
CA GLY A 27 -22.98 -2.16 0.00
C GLY A 27 -22.28 -1.80 -1.33
N LYS A 28 -23.02 -1.89 -2.44
CA LYS A 28 -22.59 -1.47 -3.78
C LYS A 28 -22.53 0.05 -4.00
N ILE A 29 -22.69 0.87 -2.97
CA ILE A 29 -22.63 2.33 -3.13
C ILE A 29 -21.17 2.78 -3.32
N ASN A 30 -20.96 3.76 -4.18
CA ASN A 30 -19.63 4.36 -4.37
C ASN A 30 -19.31 5.36 -3.26
N ALA A 31 -18.03 5.47 -2.87
CA ALA A 31 -17.58 6.38 -1.81
C ALA A 31 -17.94 7.86 -2.08
N ASP A 32 -17.90 8.32 -3.33
CA ASP A 32 -18.34 9.69 -3.69
C ASP A 32 -19.81 9.90 -3.44
N THR A 33 -20.65 8.88 -3.67
CA THR A 33 -22.08 8.97 -3.40
C THR A 33 -22.33 9.03 -1.90
N VAL A 34 -21.55 8.31 -1.09
CA VAL A 34 -21.58 8.41 0.37
C VAL A 34 -21.20 9.82 0.84
N LEU A 35 -20.12 10.38 0.29
CA LEU A 35 -19.68 11.76 0.58
C LEU A 35 -20.74 12.79 0.20
N GLN A 36 -21.35 12.68 -0.99
CA GLN A 36 -22.42 13.57 -1.42
C GLN A 36 -23.65 13.47 -0.49
N GLN A 37 -24.04 12.26 -0.08
CA GLN A 37 -25.12 12.08 0.90
C GLN A 37 -24.79 12.73 2.23
N LEU A 38 -23.55 12.63 2.71
CA LEU A 38 -23.13 13.24 3.96
C LEU A 38 -23.11 14.78 3.84
N ARG A 39 -22.55 15.32 2.75
CA ARG A 39 -22.53 16.77 2.44
C ARG A 39 -23.92 17.39 2.33
N SER A 40 -24.93 16.61 1.94
CA SER A 40 -26.32 17.07 1.91
C SER A 40 -26.91 17.34 3.32
N ARG A 41 -26.31 16.77 4.37
CA ARG A 41 -26.80 16.84 5.76
C ARG A 41 -25.92 17.68 6.67
N VAL A 42 -24.62 17.73 6.39
CA VAL A 42 -23.62 18.43 7.20
C VAL A 42 -22.66 19.18 6.31
N ARG A 43 -22.20 20.35 6.78
CA ARG A 43 -21.26 21.18 6.03
C ARG A 43 -19.86 20.58 6.10
N ILE A 44 -19.47 19.85 5.06
CA ILE A 44 -18.14 19.27 4.89
C ILE A 44 -17.51 19.92 3.65
N PRO A 45 -16.26 20.44 3.73
CA PRO A 45 -15.58 20.97 2.55
C PRO A 45 -15.37 19.91 1.46
N GLU A 46 -15.43 20.33 0.20
CA GLU A 46 -15.20 19.46 -0.97
C GLU A 46 -13.83 18.78 -0.96
N THR A 47 -12.86 19.37 -0.26
CA THR A 47 -11.51 18.84 -0.08
C THR A 47 -11.42 17.65 0.87
N TYR A 48 -12.50 17.29 1.59
CA TYR A 48 -12.47 16.14 2.48
C TYR A 48 -12.78 14.86 1.70
N VAL A 49 -11.98 13.83 1.97
CA VAL A 49 -12.08 12.50 1.35
C VAL A 49 -12.34 11.44 2.42
N LEU A 50 -12.89 10.30 2.01
CA LEU A 50 -13.02 9.13 2.89
C LEU A 50 -11.75 8.30 2.82
N SER A 51 -11.36 7.74 3.95
CA SER A 51 -10.28 6.77 4.07
C SER A 51 -10.69 5.59 4.93
N PHE A 52 -10.18 4.40 4.63
CA PHE A 52 -10.37 3.17 5.40
C PHE A 52 -9.03 2.44 5.52
N GLY A 53 -8.71 1.92 6.71
CA GLY A 53 -7.41 1.30 6.97
C GLY A 53 -6.20 2.19 6.61
N GLY A 54 -6.30 3.50 6.88
CA GLY A 54 -5.23 4.47 6.57
C GLY A 54 -5.16 4.93 5.10
N ASN A 55 -5.90 4.31 4.18
CA ASN A 55 -5.85 4.59 2.75
C ASN A 55 -7.07 5.41 2.29
N VAL A 56 -6.85 6.40 1.41
CA VAL A 56 -7.93 7.16 0.77
C VAL A 56 -8.71 6.23 -0.16
N ILE A 57 -10.04 6.18 0.01
CA ILE A 57 -10.93 5.38 -0.81
C ILE A 57 -11.16 6.12 -2.13
N ASP A 58 -11.07 5.39 -3.25
CA ASP A 58 -11.40 5.93 -4.56
C ASP A 58 -12.91 6.23 -4.66
N GLY A 59 -13.25 7.41 -5.17
CA GLY A 59 -14.61 7.93 -5.21
C GLY A 59 -15.58 7.06 -6.00
N ASP A 60 -15.08 6.42 -7.05
CA ASP A 60 -15.84 5.56 -7.96
C ASP A 60 -15.93 4.09 -7.52
N THR A 61 -15.17 3.68 -6.49
CA THR A 61 -15.15 2.30 -6.01
C THR A 61 -16.36 2.03 -5.10
N PRO A 62 -17.16 0.98 -5.37
CA PRO A 62 -18.17 0.50 -4.44
C PRO A 62 -17.56 0.11 -3.10
N LEU A 63 -18.23 0.43 -1.98
CA LEU A 63 -17.69 0.17 -0.65
C LEU A 63 -17.31 -1.31 -0.44
N GLU A 64 -18.17 -2.23 -0.88
CA GLU A 64 -17.90 -3.67 -0.74
C GLU A 64 -16.67 -4.14 -1.52
N ASP A 65 -16.38 -3.53 -2.67
CA ASP A 65 -15.19 -3.82 -3.49
C ASP A 65 -13.91 -3.28 -2.83
N GLY A 66 -14.05 -2.31 -1.93
CA GLY A 66 -12.98 -1.80 -1.05
C GLY A 66 -12.87 -2.53 0.28
N GLY A 67 -13.55 -3.67 0.45
CA GLY A 67 -13.55 -4.45 1.69
C GLY A 67 -14.35 -3.83 2.84
N ILE A 68 -15.17 -2.80 2.56
CA ILE A 68 -15.95 -2.07 3.57
C ILE A 68 -17.35 -2.69 3.68
N GLY A 69 -17.68 -3.16 4.87
CA GLY A 69 -18.92 -3.85 5.19
C GLY A 69 -19.66 -3.32 6.41
N GLU A 70 -20.46 -4.20 7.01
CA GLU A 70 -21.31 -3.89 8.16
C GLU A 70 -20.50 -3.55 9.41
N GLY A 71 -20.71 -2.36 9.95
CA GLY A 71 -20.11 -1.90 11.21
C GLY A 71 -18.81 -1.12 11.04
N ASP A 72 -18.27 -1.04 9.83
CA ASP A 72 -16.94 -0.49 9.59
C ASP A 72 -16.82 1.01 9.89
N LEU A 73 -15.64 1.40 10.36
CA LEU A 73 -15.27 2.77 10.68
C LEU A 73 -14.38 3.35 9.58
N LEU A 74 -14.96 4.25 8.79
CA LEU A 74 -14.25 5.11 7.86
C LEU A 74 -13.81 6.38 8.58
N LYS A 75 -12.70 6.95 8.12
CA LYS A 75 -12.26 8.28 8.53
C LYS A 75 -12.56 9.26 7.41
N LEU A 76 -13.05 10.44 7.79
CA LEU A 76 -13.16 11.59 6.91
C LEU A 76 -11.97 12.51 7.22
N ILE A 77 -11.11 12.71 6.23
CA ILE A 77 -9.84 13.43 6.39
C ILE A 77 -9.79 14.66 5.47
N PRO A 78 -9.19 15.78 5.91
CA PRO A 78 -8.89 16.90 5.02
C PRO A 78 -7.81 16.45 4.02
N ASN A 79 -8.06 16.55 2.72
CA ASN A 79 -7.00 16.34 1.72
C ASN A 79 -6.08 17.59 1.70
N PRO A 80 -4.76 17.46 1.99
CA PRO A 80 -3.83 18.59 2.01
C PRO A 80 -3.56 19.20 0.62
N GLU A 81 -3.93 18.52 -0.48
CA GLU A 81 -3.80 19.06 -1.83
C GLU A 81 -4.97 20.00 -2.16
N GLY A 82 -4.76 21.30 -1.95
CA GLY A 82 -5.77 22.33 -2.00
C GLY A 82 -6.62 22.39 -3.29
N GLY A 83 -7.94 22.49 -3.09
CA GLY A 83 -8.77 23.53 -3.71
C GLY A 83 -8.86 23.68 -5.24
N GLY A 84 -8.41 22.72 -6.03
CA GLY A 84 -8.62 22.69 -7.48
C GLY A 84 -9.43 21.46 -7.87
N ASN A 85 -10.50 21.65 -8.66
CA ASN A 85 -11.31 20.61 -9.29
C ASN A 85 -10.51 19.31 -9.55
N GLN A 86 -10.62 18.32 -8.65
CA GLN A 86 -10.23 16.95 -8.98
C GLN A 86 -11.30 16.37 -9.90
N LYS A 87 -11.28 16.78 -11.17
CA LYS A 87 -11.81 15.93 -12.24
C LYS A 87 -10.92 14.70 -12.26
N HIS A 88 -11.40 13.63 -11.63
CA HIS A 88 -10.86 12.27 -11.61
C HIS A 88 -9.35 12.16 -11.38
N SER A 89 -8.95 11.61 -10.24
CA SER A 89 -7.61 11.04 -10.12
C SER A 89 -7.34 10.14 -11.35
N PRO A 90 -6.14 10.21 -11.97
CA PRO A 90 -5.92 9.58 -13.26
C PRO A 90 -6.19 8.08 -13.17
N THR A 91 -6.96 7.56 -14.12
CA THR A 91 -7.12 6.12 -14.34
C THR A 91 -6.65 5.81 -15.76
N LEU A 92 -6.03 4.64 -15.96
CA LEU A 92 -5.73 4.18 -17.30
C LEU A 92 -7.04 3.90 -18.06
N PRO A 93 -7.15 4.11 -19.38
CA PRO A 93 -8.22 3.53 -20.19
C PRO A 93 -8.37 2.03 -19.92
N ARG A 94 -9.60 1.50 -19.94
CA ARG A 94 -9.91 0.13 -19.50
C ARG A 94 -9.00 -0.94 -20.13
N GLY A 95 -8.79 -0.88 -21.44
CA GLY A 95 -7.90 -1.84 -22.12
C GLY A 95 -6.44 -1.75 -21.66
N LEU A 96 -5.92 -0.55 -21.38
CA LEU A 96 -4.56 -0.37 -20.84
C LEU A 96 -4.47 -0.82 -19.38
N TRP A 97 -5.53 -0.64 -18.60
CA TRP A 97 -5.63 -1.16 -17.24
C TRP A 97 -5.61 -2.69 -17.23
N GLU A 98 -6.45 -3.34 -18.05
CA GLU A 98 -6.48 -4.80 -18.20
C GLU A 98 -5.16 -5.36 -18.71
N SER A 99 -4.50 -4.69 -19.67
CA SER A 99 -3.15 -5.04 -20.10
C SER A 99 -2.13 -4.92 -18.98
N ARG A 100 -2.28 -3.91 -18.12
CA ARG A 100 -1.39 -3.71 -16.97
C ARG A 100 -1.60 -4.78 -15.88
N LEU A 101 -2.84 -5.19 -15.60
CA LEU A 101 -3.09 -6.32 -14.69
C LEU A 101 -2.47 -7.62 -15.21
N ARG A 102 -2.61 -7.88 -16.52
CA ARG A 102 -1.99 -9.05 -17.16
C ARG A 102 -0.48 -9.04 -17.05
N TYR A 103 0.14 -7.88 -17.21
CA TYR A 103 1.59 -7.72 -17.03
C TYR A 103 2.02 -8.12 -15.61
N GLU A 104 1.29 -7.71 -14.56
CA GLU A 104 1.61 -8.11 -13.18
C GLU A 104 1.45 -9.62 -12.97
N TYR A 105 0.38 -10.20 -13.51
CA TYR A 105 0.14 -11.65 -13.43
C TYR A 105 1.26 -12.45 -14.13
N ASP A 106 1.67 -12.03 -15.32
CA ASP A 106 2.74 -12.67 -16.08
C ASP A 106 4.09 -12.53 -15.35
N ALA A 107 4.38 -11.36 -14.78
CA ALA A 107 5.58 -11.12 -13.99
C ALA A 107 5.63 -12.02 -12.75
N LEU A 108 4.54 -12.10 -11.97
CA LEU A 108 4.45 -13.01 -10.82
C LEU A 108 4.60 -14.48 -11.22
N THR A 109 4.00 -14.89 -12.35
CA THR A 109 4.15 -16.24 -12.91
C THR A 109 5.61 -16.55 -13.28
N GLU A 110 6.34 -15.57 -13.79
CA GLU A 110 7.75 -15.74 -14.11
C GLU A 110 8.60 -15.91 -12.85
N ILE A 111 8.37 -15.08 -11.84
CA ILE A 111 9.12 -15.12 -10.57
C ILE A 111 8.81 -16.41 -9.81
N SER A 112 7.56 -16.87 -9.78
CA SER A 112 7.18 -18.11 -9.09
C SER A 112 7.84 -19.37 -9.66
N ARG A 113 8.40 -19.29 -10.88
CA ARG A 113 9.18 -20.38 -11.50
C ARG A 113 10.67 -20.34 -11.13
N LYS A 114 11.17 -19.18 -10.71
CA LYS A 114 12.60 -18.93 -10.46
C LYS A 114 12.93 -18.80 -8.98
N GLU A 115 11.97 -18.37 -8.19
CA GLU A 115 12.13 -18.01 -6.79
C GLU A 115 11.08 -18.73 -5.93
N PRO A 116 11.33 -18.88 -4.60
CA PRO A 116 10.35 -19.43 -3.67
C PRO A 116 9.23 -18.40 -3.39
N VAL A 117 8.39 -18.21 -4.40
CA VAL A 117 7.19 -17.36 -4.40
C VAL A 117 6.06 -18.20 -5.00
N SER A 118 4.90 -18.19 -4.35
CA SER A 118 3.67 -18.75 -4.87
C SER A 118 2.55 -17.71 -4.74
N PHE A 119 1.53 -17.81 -5.58
CA PHE A 119 0.40 -16.90 -5.48
C PHE A 119 -0.88 -17.54 -6.01
N MET A 120 -2.01 -17.03 -5.53
CA MET A 120 -3.34 -17.23 -6.10
C MET A 120 -3.86 -15.88 -6.56
N ALA A 121 -4.53 -15.84 -7.71
CA ALA A 121 -5.20 -14.65 -8.21
C ALA A 121 -6.67 -14.96 -8.56
N ASN A 122 -7.56 -13.98 -8.41
CA ASN A 122 -8.92 -14.09 -8.93
C ASN A 122 -8.92 -14.06 -10.47
N ASN A 123 -10.07 -14.35 -11.10
CA ASN A 123 -10.20 -14.37 -12.56
C ASN A 123 -9.96 -13.01 -13.22
N GLU A 124 -10.16 -11.92 -12.47
CA GLU A 124 -10.01 -10.54 -12.95
C GLU A 124 -8.57 -10.02 -12.81
N MET A 125 -7.68 -10.79 -12.16
CA MET A 125 -6.29 -10.40 -11.86
C MET A 125 -6.22 -9.12 -11.02
N THR A 126 -7.21 -8.92 -10.15
CA THR A 126 -7.29 -7.77 -9.24
C THR A 126 -6.92 -8.14 -7.82
N ASP A 127 -7.23 -9.37 -7.40
CA ASP A 127 -7.03 -9.82 -6.02
C ASP A 127 -6.02 -10.95 -6.00
N TYR A 128 -4.99 -10.80 -5.17
CA TYR A 128 -3.91 -11.76 -5.04
C TYR A 128 -3.70 -12.13 -3.57
N ILE A 129 -3.42 -13.41 -3.35
CA ILE A 129 -2.78 -13.91 -2.13
C ILE A 129 -1.39 -14.37 -2.55
N ILE A 130 -0.35 -13.73 -2.03
CA ILE A 130 1.04 -13.97 -2.41
C ILE A 130 1.79 -14.49 -1.20
N THR A 131 2.43 -15.64 -1.35
CA THR A 131 3.33 -16.24 -0.35
C THR A 131 4.76 -16.21 -0.86
N PHE A 132 5.70 -15.74 -0.05
CA PHE A 132 7.11 -15.63 -0.43
C PHE A 132 8.03 -15.97 0.73
N ASN A 133 9.23 -16.46 0.40
CA ASN A 133 10.28 -16.68 1.40
C ASN A 133 11.15 -15.44 1.64
N GLY A 134 11.50 -15.20 2.91
CA GLY A 134 12.47 -14.22 3.40
C GLY A 134 12.65 -14.37 4.91
N MET A 135 13.88 -14.33 5.44
CA MET A 135 14.08 -14.46 6.90
C MET A 135 13.48 -13.25 7.62
N GLY A 136 12.58 -13.50 8.56
CA GLY A 136 12.06 -12.56 9.54
C GLY A 136 12.01 -13.22 10.92
N LEU A 137 11.66 -12.45 11.94
CA LEU A 137 11.51 -12.94 13.31
C LEU A 137 10.03 -12.97 13.69
N VAL A 138 9.63 -13.96 14.47
CA VAL A 138 8.29 -14.03 15.11
C VAL A 138 8.44 -14.11 16.61
N ARG A 139 7.43 -13.62 17.34
CA ARG A 139 7.37 -13.73 18.80
C ARG A 139 6.14 -14.53 19.20
N ASP A 140 6.32 -15.67 19.83
CA ASP A 140 5.19 -16.47 20.33
C ASP A 140 4.58 -15.89 21.62
N ASP A 141 3.48 -16.49 22.07
CA ASP A 141 2.75 -16.06 23.28
C ASP A 141 3.57 -16.19 24.58
N GLU A 142 4.60 -17.04 24.58
CA GLU A 142 5.53 -17.20 25.70
C GLU A 142 6.65 -16.15 25.66
N GLY A 143 6.73 -15.39 24.57
CA GLY A 143 7.73 -14.35 24.32
C GLY A 143 9.03 -14.89 23.72
N ASN A 144 9.07 -16.15 23.28
CA ASN A 144 10.21 -16.68 22.55
C ASN A 144 10.26 -16.04 21.16
N ILE A 145 11.47 -15.66 20.75
CA ILE A 145 11.72 -15.08 19.44
C ILE A 145 12.44 -16.11 18.58
N THR A 146 11.86 -16.45 17.44
CA THR A 146 12.39 -17.46 16.52
C THR A 146 12.38 -16.97 15.08
N GLU A 147 13.22 -17.58 14.26
CA GLU A 147 13.27 -17.31 12.82
C GLU A 147 12.05 -17.88 12.11
N HIS A 148 11.57 -17.13 11.12
CA HIS A 148 10.47 -17.53 10.26
C HIS A 148 10.72 -17.05 8.84
N HIS A 149 10.49 -17.93 7.86
CA HIS A 149 10.86 -17.65 6.47
C HIS A 149 9.67 -17.42 5.54
N GLU A 150 8.51 -18.00 5.80
CA GLU A 150 7.39 -17.98 4.85
C GLU A 150 6.36 -16.91 5.22
N HIS A 151 6.21 -15.88 4.40
CA HIS A 151 5.29 -14.77 4.68
C HIS A 151 4.19 -14.73 3.62
N THR A 152 2.98 -14.35 4.04
CA THR A 152 1.84 -14.19 3.14
C THR A 152 1.27 -12.79 3.23
N ILE A 153 1.01 -12.20 2.07
CA ILE A 153 0.32 -10.91 1.91
C ILE A 153 -0.89 -11.07 1.01
N GLU A 154 -1.86 -10.20 1.22
CA GLU A 154 -2.98 -9.97 0.31
C GLU A 154 -2.72 -8.66 -0.45
N VAL A 155 -3.03 -8.67 -1.75
CA VAL A 155 -2.88 -7.50 -2.62
C VAL A 155 -4.17 -7.29 -3.40
N ASN A 156 -4.66 -6.05 -3.45
CA ASN A 156 -5.81 -5.68 -4.27
C ASN A 156 -5.40 -4.54 -5.23
N LEU A 157 -5.70 -4.73 -6.52
CA LEU A 157 -5.43 -3.80 -7.61
C LEU A 157 -6.73 -3.14 -8.04
N HIS A 158 -6.96 -1.93 -7.56
CA HIS A 158 -8.16 -1.17 -7.88
C HIS A 158 -8.09 -0.51 -9.26
N ARG A 159 -9.20 0.09 -9.68
CA ARG A 159 -9.34 0.71 -11.01
C ARG A 159 -8.30 1.80 -11.30
N ARG A 160 -7.78 2.44 -10.25
CA ARG A 160 -6.71 3.45 -10.31
C ARG A 160 -5.32 2.88 -10.51
N PHE A 161 -5.12 1.58 -10.36
CA PHE A 161 -3.83 0.96 -10.61
C PHE A 161 -3.32 1.35 -12.02
N PRO A 162 -2.05 1.74 -12.19
CA PRO A 162 -0.95 1.75 -11.23
C PRO A 162 -0.70 3.11 -10.56
N TYR A 163 -1.69 4.01 -10.53
CA TYR A 163 -1.56 5.31 -9.87
C TYR A 163 -1.83 5.21 -8.36
N ALA A 164 -1.48 6.27 -7.63
CA ALA A 164 -1.70 6.38 -6.19
C ALA A 164 -3.15 6.03 -5.81
N GLY A 165 -3.32 5.26 -4.74
CA GLY A 165 -4.62 4.72 -4.28
C GLY A 165 -5.14 3.52 -5.10
N GLY A 166 -4.41 3.08 -6.13
CA GLY A 166 -4.77 1.93 -6.96
C GLY A 166 -4.22 0.58 -6.48
N LEU A 167 -3.33 0.57 -5.48
CA LEU A 167 -2.70 -0.62 -4.93
C LEU A 167 -2.98 -0.65 -3.42
N TRP A 168 -3.54 -1.74 -2.94
CA TRP A 168 -3.70 -2.03 -1.52
C TRP A 168 -2.94 -3.32 -1.18
N VAL A 169 -2.23 -3.32 -0.06
CA VAL A 169 -1.43 -4.45 0.41
C VAL A 169 -1.68 -4.65 1.88
N ARG A 170 -1.92 -5.90 2.29
CA ARG A 170 -2.19 -6.28 3.67
C ARG A 170 -1.29 -7.45 4.08
N TRP A 171 -0.72 -7.39 5.27
CA TRP A 171 -0.02 -8.52 5.87
C TRP A 171 -1.03 -9.56 6.36
N VAL A 172 -0.82 -10.83 6.01
CA VAL A 172 -1.74 -11.92 6.39
C VAL A 172 -1.08 -12.88 7.37
N SER A 173 0.16 -13.31 7.11
CA SER A 173 0.82 -14.31 7.96
C SER A 173 2.33 -14.15 7.95
N PRO A 174 3.00 -14.37 9.09
CA PRO A 174 2.40 -14.63 10.42
C PRO A 174 1.90 -13.34 11.08
N GLU A 175 0.79 -13.40 11.84
CA GLU A 175 0.24 -12.23 12.56
C GLU A 175 1.18 -11.73 13.66
N ASN A 176 2.01 -12.61 14.22
CA ASN A 176 2.95 -12.33 15.30
C ASN A 176 4.38 -12.02 14.79
N ILE A 177 4.50 -11.44 13.60
CA ILE A 177 5.80 -10.97 13.10
C ILE A 177 6.40 -9.97 14.10
N TYR A 178 7.66 -10.19 14.45
CA TYR A 178 8.41 -9.42 15.40
C TYR A 178 9.41 -8.53 14.66
N HIS A 179 8.96 -7.36 14.21
CA HIS A 179 9.73 -6.46 13.37
C HIS A 179 9.45 -4.99 13.73
N PRO A 180 10.47 -4.11 13.82
CA PRO A 180 10.27 -2.75 14.32
C PRO A 180 9.44 -1.86 13.37
N ASN A 181 9.41 -2.16 12.06
CA ASN A 181 8.71 -1.35 11.05
C ASN A 181 7.46 -2.02 10.45
N LEU A 182 7.02 -3.17 10.96
CA LEU A 182 5.83 -3.87 10.49
C LEU A 182 4.85 -4.06 11.65
N ASP A 183 3.57 -3.77 11.41
CA ASP A 183 2.51 -4.00 12.37
C ASP A 183 1.29 -4.62 11.68
N PRO A 184 1.26 -5.94 11.51
CA PRO A 184 0.13 -6.60 10.87
C PRO A 184 -1.21 -6.18 11.47
N PRO A 185 -2.25 -5.97 10.64
CA PRO A 185 -2.28 -6.26 9.21
C PRO A 185 -1.67 -5.15 8.33
N ASP A 186 -1.30 -4.01 8.92
CA ASP A 186 -0.82 -2.84 8.21
C ASP A 186 0.68 -2.99 7.86
N ILE A 187 0.99 -2.81 6.58
CA ILE A 187 2.36 -2.68 6.14
C ILE A 187 2.63 -1.19 5.99
N CYS A 188 3.61 -0.68 6.75
CA CYS A 188 3.94 0.74 6.74
C CYS A 188 4.31 1.20 5.31
N ILE A 189 3.38 1.97 4.75
CA ILE A 189 3.47 3.20 3.98
C ILE A 189 4.80 3.52 3.27
N ASP A 190 6.00 3.38 3.84
CA ASP A 190 7.22 3.82 3.16
C ASP A 190 7.61 2.99 1.92
N LEU A 191 7.25 1.70 1.92
CA LEU A 191 7.38 0.85 0.73
C LEU A 191 6.35 1.23 -0.35
N ILE A 192 5.11 1.51 0.07
CA ILE A 192 3.99 1.91 -0.81
C ILE A 192 4.14 3.37 -1.27
N ASN A 193 4.79 4.23 -0.50
CA ASN A 193 5.02 5.65 -0.77
C ASN A 193 5.98 5.85 -1.93
N ARG A 194 6.93 4.92 -2.11
CA ARG A 194 7.84 4.91 -3.24
C ARG A 194 7.23 4.28 -4.48
N TRP A 195 5.99 3.79 -4.40
CA TRP A 195 5.28 3.24 -5.55
C TRP A 195 5.20 4.28 -6.67
N ARG A 196 5.64 3.87 -7.85
CA ARG A 196 5.50 4.64 -9.07
C ARG A 196 4.68 3.83 -10.07
N PRO A 197 4.04 4.47 -11.07
CA PRO A 197 3.36 3.74 -12.14
C PRO A 197 4.24 2.72 -12.87
N VAL A 198 5.57 2.79 -12.75
CA VAL A 198 6.52 1.83 -13.32
C VAL A 198 6.85 0.65 -12.39
N SER A 199 6.55 0.76 -11.09
CA SER A 199 6.72 -0.30 -10.11
C SER A 199 5.78 -1.48 -10.40
N SER A 200 6.10 -2.67 -9.93
CA SER A 200 5.41 -3.93 -10.13
C SER A 200 5.15 -4.66 -8.80
N LEU A 201 4.33 -5.72 -8.82
CA LEU A 201 4.12 -6.58 -7.66
C LEU A 201 5.40 -7.32 -7.25
N LYS A 202 6.34 -7.53 -8.17
CA LYS A 202 7.69 -7.98 -7.83
C LYS A 202 8.37 -7.01 -6.88
N ASP A 203 8.31 -5.72 -7.19
CA ASP A 203 8.95 -4.68 -6.38
C ASP A 203 8.34 -4.60 -4.97
N VAL A 204 7.05 -4.92 -4.83
CA VAL A 204 6.40 -5.09 -3.52
C VAL A 204 7.04 -6.23 -2.74
N ILE A 205 7.17 -7.42 -3.35
CA ILE A 205 7.79 -8.59 -2.69
C ILE A 205 9.25 -8.30 -2.32
N ASP A 206 10.02 -7.74 -3.25
CA ASP A 206 11.43 -7.43 -3.04
C ASP A 206 11.62 -6.36 -1.96
N GLY A 207 10.75 -5.35 -1.94
CA GLY A 207 10.77 -4.32 -0.92
C GLY A 207 10.44 -4.85 0.48
N ILE A 208 9.48 -5.78 0.59
CA ILE A 208 9.19 -6.43 1.88
C ILE A 208 10.37 -7.30 2.32
N ARG A 209 10.95 -8.11 1.41
CA ARG A 209 12.15 -8.90 1.71
C ARG A 209 13.33 -8.02 2.12
N TRP A 210 13.50 -6.88 1.47
CA TRP A 210 14.53 -5.91 1.83
C TRP A 210 14.30 -5.36 3.23
N LEU A 211 13.06 -4.99 3.55
CA LEU A 211 12.68 -4.47 4.86
C LEU A 211 12.93 -5.50 5.97
N LEU A 212 12.55 -6.76 5.75
CA LEU A 212 12.82 -7.86 6.68
C LEU A 212 14.33 -8.06 6.94
N ARG A 213 15.17 -7.89 5.91
CA ARG A 213 16.64 -7.99 6.03
C ARG A 213 17.29 -6.74 6.62
N HIS A 214 16.66 -5.58 6.48
CA HIS A 214 17.19 -4.29 6.90
C HIS A 214 16.20 -3.55 7.80
N PRO A 215 15.87 -4.12 8.97
CA PRO A 215 15.01 -3.45 9.96
C PRO A 215 15.63 -2.11 10.36
N ASN A 216 14.78 -1.08 10.54
CA ASN A 216 15.19 0.23 11.01
C ASN A 216 14.64 0.50 12.42
N PRO A 217 15.34 0.12 13.49
CA PRO A 217 14.88 0.34 14.86
C PRO A 217 15.03 1.81 15.31
N ASP A 218 15.64 2.69 14.52
CA ASP A 218 15.70 4.12 14.82
C ASP A 218 14.42 4.86 14.42
N ASP A 219 13.59 4.25 13.57
CA ASP A 219 12.28 4.75 13.14
C ASP A 219 11.21 3.64 13.23
N PRO A 220 10.84 3.21 14.45
CA PRO A 220 9.84 2.16 14.63
C PRO A 220 8.45 2.62 14.21
N TYR A 221 7.62 1.66 13.80
CA TYR A 221 6.19 1.88 13.72
C TYR A 221 5.63 2.27 15.09
N GLU A 222 4.57 3.08 15.11
CA GLU A 222 3.94 3.56 16.34
C GLU A 222 3.57 2.37 17.26
N GLY A 223 4.08 2.37 18.49
CA GLY A 223 3.83 1.28 19.45
C GLY A 223 4.78 0.07 19.33
N LYS A 224 5.86 0.15 18.55
CA LYS A 224 6.91 -0.88 18.43
C LYS A 224 8.22 -0.47 19.11
N GLU A 225 8.22 0.44 20.07
CA GLU A 225 9.43 0.93 20.74
C GLU A 225 10.16 -0.16 21.53
N ASP A 226 9.43 -1.11 22.11
CA ASP A 226 9.98 -2.27 22.81
C ASP A 226 10.69 -3.23 21.82
N VAL A 227 10.07 -3.46 20.66
CA VAL A 227 10.64 -4.25 19.56
C VAL A 227 11.91 -3.59 19.05
N ALA A 228 11.88 -2.28 18.78
CA ALA A 228 13.06 -1.53 18.38
C ALA A 228 14.19 -1.61 19.43
N GLY A 229 13.86 -1.47 20.72
CA GLY A 229 14.82 -1.63 21.81
C GLY A 229 15.47 -3.01 21.82
N TRP A 230 14.69 -4.07 21.60
CA TRP A 230 15.20 -5.44 21.48
C TRP A 230 16.13 -5.60 20.27
N TYR A 231 15.75 -5.08 19.10
CA TYR A 231 16.59 -5.12 17.90
C TYR A 231 17.93 -4.40 18.11
N LYS A 232 17.92 -3.22 18.74
CA LYS A 232 19.17 -2.50 19.09
C LYS A 232 20.06 -3.30 20.03
N ALA A 233 19.46 -3.97 21.03
CA ALA A 233 20.21 -4.78 21.99
C ALA A 233 20.72 -6.12 21.42
N ASN A 234 20.11 -6.63 20.35
CA ASN A 234 20.41 -7.95 19.77
C ASN A 234 20.95 -7.88 18.33
N TRP A 235 21.29 -6.70 17.83
CA TRP A 235 21.67 -6.45 16.44
C TRP A 235 22.76 -7.39 15.90
N ASP A 236 23.80 -7.65 16.69
CA ASP A 236 24.91 -8.52 16.30
C ASP A 236 24.50 -10.00 16.14
N ARG A 237 23.40 -10.42 16.77
CA ARG A 237 22.86 -11.79 16.67
C ARG A 237 22.04 -11.98 15.40
N ILE A 238 21.48 -10.90 14.86
CA ILE A 238 20.60 -10.90 13.68
C ILE A 238 21.44 -10.88 12.38
N LYS A 239 22.64 -10.31 12.40
CA LYS A 239 23.47 -9.98 11.22
C LYS A 239 24.16 -11.13 10.48
N LYS A 240 23.83 -12.41 10.67
CA LYS A 240 24.74 -13.50 10.28
C LYS A 240 24.55 -14.19 8.93
N GLU A 241 23.72 -13.70 8.02
CA GLU A 241 23.60 -14.28 6.67
C GLU A 241 23.65 -13.21 5.56
N ASP A 242 24.85 -13.11 4.96
CA ASP A 242 25.28 -12.54 3.68
C ASP A 242 24.54 -11.31 3.10
N ILE A 243 25.01 -10.11 3.46
CA ILE A 243 24.83 -8.89 2.67
C ILE A 243 26.03 -8.74 1.74
N VAL A 244 25.87 -9.05 0.45
CA VAL A 244 26.73 -8.50 -0.61
C VAL A 244 26.20 -7.09 -0.90
N ILE A 245 26.87 -6.07 -0.35
CA ILE A 245 26.61 -4.69 -0.75
C ILE A 245 27.17 -4.54 -2.16
N ILE A 246 26.30 -4.44 -3.16
CA ILE A 246 26.70 -3.93 -4.49
C ILE A 246 26.61 -2.42 -4.36
N GLU A 247 27.75 -1.76 -4.14
CA GLU A 247 27.83 -0.31 -4.28
C GLU A 247 27.63 0.01 -5.77
N GLU A 248 26.52 0.64 -6.13
CA GLU A 248 26.35 1.22 -7.47
C GLU A 248 27.34 2.39 -7.61
N GLU A 249 28.38 2.22 -8.42
CA GLU A 249 29.19 3.33 -8.91
C GLU A 249 28.28 4.27 -9.68
N GLN A 250 28.04 5.48 -9.14
CA GLN A 250 27.42 6.56 -9.88
C GLN A 250 28.44 7.07 -10.89
N ASP A 251 28.35 6.60 -12.13
CA ASP A 251 29.05 7.22 -13.25
C ASP A 251 28.54 8.66 -13.42
N GLU A 252 29.38 9.63 -13.06
CA GLU A 252 29.18 11.05 -13.28
C GLU A 252 29.03 11.31 -14.78
N ILE A 253 27.83 11.69 -15.23
CA ILE A 253 27.60 12.13 -16.61
C ILE A 253 28.33 13.45 -16.80
N VAL A 254 29.52 13.40 -17.41
CA VAL A 254 30.23 14.58 -17.90
C VAL A 254 29.46 15.13 -19.11
N ILE A 255 28.68 16.19 -18.89
CA ILE A 255 28.12 17.00 -19.97
C ILE A 255 29.26 17.90 -20.48
N GLU A 256 29.93 17.49 -21.57
CA GLU A 256 30.82 18.39 -22.30
C GLU A 256 30.00 19.56 -22.86
N GLY A 257 30.31 20.76 -22.35
CA GLY A 257 29.65 21.99 -22.75
C GLY A 257 29.86 22.30 -24.23
N ILE A 258 28.76 22.40 -24.96
CA ILE A 258 28.72 23.10 -26.25
C ILE A 258 28.85 24.59 -25.93
N MET A 259 30.09 25.11 -25.99
CA MET A 259 30.35 26.54 -25.92
C MET A 259 29.92 27.22 -27.21
N GLU A 260 29.02 28.17 -27.05
CA GLU A 260 28.52 29.09 -28.07
C GLU A 260 29.68 29.84 -28.74
N GLY A 261 29.73 29.78 -30.08
CA GLY A 261 30.59 30.63 -30.88
C GLY A 261 29.99 32.03 -31.00
N ASN A 262 30.57 32.99 -30.29
CA ASN A 262 30.49 34.42 -30.64
C ASN A 262 31.91 34.97 -30.72
N GLY A 263 32.26 35.51 -31.90
CA GLY A 263 33.63 35.84 -32.27
C GLY A 263 34.19 37.14 -31.68
N THR A 264 35.45 37.42 -32.01
CA THR A 264 35.91 38.64 -32.72
C THR A 264 37.44 38.67 -32.89
N ASN A 265 37.87 39.32 -33.98
CA ASN A 265 39.15 39.98 -34.25
C ASN A 265 40.40 39.14 -34.58
N THR A 266 40.71 39.04 -35.88
CA THR A 266 41.67 39.93 -36.59
C THR A 266 41.34 39.97 -38.08
#